data_AF-D7U1L1-F1
#
_entry.id   AF-D7U1L1-F1
#
_cell.length_a   1.000
_cell.length_b   1.000
_cell.length_c   1.000
_cell.angle_alpha   90.00
_cell.angle_beta   90.00
_cell.angle_gamma   90.00
#
_symmetry.space_group_name_H-M   'P 1'
#
loop_
_entity.id
_entity.type
_entity.pdbx_description
1 polymer ?
#
loop_
_entity_poly.entity_id
_entity_poly.type
_entity_poly.pdbx_seq_one_letter_code
_entity_poly.pdbx_strand_id
1 'polypeptide(L)'
;MLKSTKIYQYDAAGRSGSSESQEEETSVTKALESPNGETNQNTIEAKNNGLDKTDKTAMKIDRKETPLLTAAKNGIKEIVESILEHFPVAIHDTNSEKKNVLLLAVENRQPSLYDLLKQKYNNESVFHAVDIEGNNMLHLAANYNKSMNPWIIPGAALQMKWEIKWYEHVKSSMPPNLMLYNNAGKTALEVFTNTHEELVQQGGKWLYKTSNSCSVVAALIATVAFTTTTNVPGGVEKGKPVRGKELAFQHLYIFEQEGCKTTIFLILNQLFIFCHIIIFISFNRY
;
A
#
# COMPACT_ATOMS: atom_id res chain seq x y z
N MET A 1 8.69 26.05 12.44
CA MET A 1 7.78 26.80 13.34
C MET A 1 6.44 26.08 13.37
N LEU A 2 6.05 25.61 14.55
CA LEU A 2 4.79 24.92 14.84
C LEU A 2 3.67 25.94 15.11
N LYS A 3 2.46 25.65 14.61
CA LYS A 3 1.11 26.07 15.08
C LYS A 3 0.12 25.26 14.23
N SER A 4 -0.96 24.65 14.70
CA SER A 4 -1.62 24.61 16.01
C SER A 4 -2.55 23.38 16.00
N THR A 5 -2.49 22.52 17.01
CA THR A 5 -3.39 21.38 17.19
C THR A 5 -4.66 21.87 17.89
N LYS A 6 -5.85 21.66 17.31
CA LYS A 6 -7.13 21.91 18.01
C LYS A 6 -7.31 20.85 19.10
N ILE A 7 -7.31 21.31 20.36
CA ILE A 7 -7.61 20.49 21.53
C ILE A 7 -9.13 20.44 21.68
N TYR A 8 -9.72 19.25 21.62
CA TYR A 8 -11.11 19.05 22.04
C TYR A 8 -11.14 19.00 23.56
N GLN A 9 -11.77 19.98 24.20
CA GLN A 9 -12.14 19.90 25.61
C GLN A 9 -13.49 19.19 25.71
N TYR A 10 -13.51 18.10 26.46
CA TYR A 10 -14.75 17.45 26.90
C TYR A 10 -15.10 17.98 28.30
N ASP A 11 -16.37 18.32 28.52
CA ASP A 11 -16.90 18.49 29.86
C ASP A 11 -17.23 17.12 30.48
N ALA A 12 -17.18 17.03 31.80
CA ALA A 12 -17.31 15.77 32.55
C ALA A 12 -18.73 15.15 32.52
N ALA A 13 -19.63 15.65 31.66
CA ALA A 13 -21.03 15.24 31.60
C ALA A 13 -21.48 14.68 30.23
N GLY A 14 -20.60 14.61 29.23
CA GLY A 14 -20.85 13.82 28.00
C GLY A 14 -22.02 14.30 27.14
N ARG A 15 -22.26 15.61 27.03
CA ARG A 15 -23.19 16.17 26.03
C ARG A 15 -22.44 16.98 24.96
N SER A 16 -22.79 16.74 23.70
CA SER A 16 -22.24 17.45 22.54
C SER A 16 -22.66 18.93 22.55
N GLY A 17 -21.69 19.83 22.56
CA GLY A 17 -21.91 21.27 22.40
C GLY A 17 -22.25 21.63 20.95
N SER A 18 -23.32 22.42 20.78
CA SER A 18 -23.80 22.98 19.52
C SER A 18 -22.75 23.88 18.85
N SER A 19 -22.62 23.78 17.53
CA SER A 19 -21.77 24.64 16.71
C SER A 19 -22.52 25.92 16.29
N GLU A 20 -21.98 27.09 16.63
CA GLU A 20 -22.31 28.35 15.99
C GLU A 20 -21.32 28.60 14.84
N SER A 21 -21.86 28.75 13.64
CA SER A 21 -21.12 29.14 12.43
C SER A 21 -21.11 30.66 12.31
N GLN A 22 -19.92 31.27 12.27
CA GLN A 22 -19.73 32.59 11.70
C GLN A 22 -18.86 32.47 10.44
N GLU A 23 -19.45 32.89 9.32
CA GLU A 23 -18.79 33.11 8.03
C GLU A 23 -17.97 34.40 8.11
N GLU A 24 -16.73 34.36 7.62
CA GLU A 24 -15.99 35.56 7.25
C GLU A 24 -15.37 35.34 5.86
N GLU A 25 -15.95 36.01 4.87
CA GLU A 25 -15.44 36.16 3.51
C GLU A 25 -14.19 37.05 3.49
N THR A 26 -13.22 36.72 2.62
CA THR A 26 -12.30 37.73 2.06
C THR A 26 -12.12 37.52 0.55
N SER A 27 -13.00 38.20 -0.19
CA SER A 27 -12.80 39.01 -1.40
C SER A 27 -11.50 38.87 -2.21
N VAL A 28 -11.64 38.49 -3.50
CA VAL A 28 -10.90 39.11 -4.61
C VAL A 28 -11.88 39.35 -5.77
N THR A 29 -12.11 40.62 -6.10
CA THR A 29 -12.91 41.08 -7.26
C THR A 29 -12.00 41.52 -8.41
N LYS A 30 -12.41 41.19 -9.64
CA LYS A 30 -12.60 42.07 -10.83
C LYS A 30 -12.59 41.19 -12.10
N ALA A 31 -13.73 40.92 -12.73
CA ALA A 31 -14.61 41.80 -13.54
C ALA A 31 -14.20 41.80 -15.03
N LEU A 32 -15.15 41.39 -15.91
CA LEU A 32 -15.47 42.01 -17.20
C LEU A 32 -16.78 41.39 -17.77
N GLU A 33 -17.85 42.18 -17.61
CA GLU A 33 -18.97 42.50 -18.54
C GLU A 33 -20.01 41.46 -19.04
N SER A 34 -21.28 41.82 -18.77
CA SER A 34 -22.62 41.29 -19.16
C SER A 34 -23.06 41.76 -20.58
N PRO A 35 -24.36 41.77 -21.02
CA PRO A 35 -25.62 41.19 -20.48
C PRO A 35 -26.59 40.57 -21.54
N ASN A 36 -27.62 39.86 -21.05
CA ASN A 36 -29.07 40.01 -21.35
C ASN A 36 -29.82 38.84 -20.68
N GLY A 37 -30.78 39.05 -19.76
CA GLY A 37 -32.20 39.39 -20.02
C GLY A 37 -32.96 38.09 -20.38
N GLU A 38 -34.04 37.62 -19.74
CA GLU A 38 -35.13 38.22 -18.97
C GLU A 38 -35.83 37.17 -18.08
N THR A 39 -36.60 37.71 -17.14
CA THR A 39 -37.56 37.16 -16.18
C THR A 39 -38.59 36.17 -16.76
N ASN A 40 -39.01 35.16 -15.98
CA ASN A 40 -40.43 34.98 -15.62
C ASN A 40 -40.67 33.88 -14.57
N GLN A 41 -41.35 34.30 -13.51
CA GLN A 41 -42.07 33.46 -12.56
C GLN A 41 -43.21 32.74 -13.28
N ASN A 42 -43.50 31.48 -12.92
CA ASN A 42 -44.85 31.01 -12.66
C ASN A 42 -44.91 29.54 -12.20
N THR A 43 -45.65 29.37 -11.10
CA THR A 43 -46.60 28.29 -10.82
C THR A 43 -46.07 26.92 -10.33
N ILE A 44 -46.46 26.68 -9.07
CA ILE A 44 -46.52 25.42 -8.35
C ILE A 44 -47.46 24.45 -9.07
N GLU A 45 -46.97 23.30 -9.53
CA GLU A 45 -47.78 22.08 -9.66
C GLU A 45 -46.96 20.86 -9.24
N ALA A 46 -47.54 20.09 -8.32
CA ALA A 46 -47.01 18.85 -7.80
C ALA A 46 -47.02 17.74 -8.87
N LYS A 47 -45.92 16.98 -8.97
CA LYS A 47 -45.96 15.58 -9.41
C LYS A 47 -44.79 14.78 -8.85
N ASN A 48 -45.17 13.68 -8.21
CA ASN A 48 -44.33 12.69 -7.57
C ASN A 48 -43.42 11.94 -8.56
N ASN A 49 -42.33 11.44 -7.99
CA ASN A 49 -41.46 10.34 -8.40
C ASN A 49 -40.39 10.59 -9.46
N GLY A 50 -39.15 10.67 -8.97
CA GLY A 50 -37.92 10.48 -9.74
C GLY A 50 -36.79 10.09 -8.78
N LEU A 51 -36.61 8.78 -8.64
CA LEU A 51 -35.59 8.07 -7.87
C LEU A 51 -34.17 8.64 -8.09
N ASP A 52 -33.57 9.25 -7.07
CA ASP A 52 -32.11 9.45 -7.03
C ASP A 52 -31.48 8.49 -6.02
N LYS A 53 -30.74 7.53 -6.56
CA LYS A 53 -30.00 6.52 -5.82
C LYS A 53 -28.73 7.17 -5.28
N THR A 54 -28.74 7.56 -4.02
CA THR A 54 -27.48 7.76 -3.28
C THR A 54 -27.18 6.49 -2.51
N ASP A 55 -26.22 5.75 -3.07
CA ASP A 55 -25.58 4.57 -2.50
C ASP A 55 -24.85 4.98 -1.21
N LYS A 56 -25.57 4.92 -0.09
CA LYS A 56 -24.97 4.95 1.25
C LYS A 56 -24.83 3.50 1.69
N THR A 57 -23.63 2.95 1.53
CA THR A 57 -23.19 1.77 2.27
C THR A 57 -23.23 2.10 3.75
N ALA A 58 -24.40 1.90 4.36
CA ALA A 58 -24.56 1.99 5.80
C ALA A 58 -23.64 0.92 6.42
N MET A 59 -22.57 1.37 7.09
CA MET A 59 -21.74 0.52 7.92
C MET A 59 -22.68 -0.16 8.92
N LYS A 60 -22.93 -1.45 8.69
CA LYS A 60 -23.79 -2.26 9.54
C LYS A 60 -23.09 -2.36 10.88
N ILE A 61 -23.50 -1.55 11.86
CA ILE A 61 -22.93 -1.58 13.21
C ILE A 61 -23.24 -2.97 13.77
N ASP A 62 -22.22 -3.81 13.83
CA ASP A 62 -22.33 -5.11 14.47
C ASP A 62 -22.51 -4.88 15.97
N ARG A 63 -23.65 -5.30 16.51
CA ARG A 63 -23.97 -5.15 17.93
C ARG A 63 -23.08 -6.01 18.83
N LYS A 64 -22.28 -6.92 18.26
CA LYS A 64 -21.28 -7.74 18.96
C LYS A 64 -19.86 -7.20 18.83
N GLU A 65 -19.64 -6.08 18.14
CA GLU A 65 -18.31 -5.50 18.02
C GLU A 65 -17.91 -4.84 19.34
N THR A 66 -16.99 -5.46 20.09
CA THR A 66 -16.48 -4.89 21.34
C THR A 66 -15.40 -3.84 21.05
N PRO A 67 -15.09 -2.93 22.00
CA PRO A 67 -14.02 -1.95 21.83
C PRO A 67 -12.67 -2.61 21.53
N LEU A 68 -12.41 -3.80 22.10
CA LEU A 68 -11.22 -4.61 21.83
C LEU A 68 -11.15 -5.04 20.36
N LEU A 69 -12.25 -5.59 19.83
CA LEU A 69 -12.33 -6.07 18.45
C LEU A 69 -12.18 -4.91 17.45
N THR A 70 -12.81 -3.77 17.75
CA THR A 70 -12.67 -2.55 16.95
C THR A 70 -11.23 -2.04 16.94
N ALA A 71 -10.57 -2.01 18.11
CA ALA A 71 -9.17 -1.59 18.21
C ALA A 71 -8.25 -2.54 17.42
N ALA A 72 -8.51 -3.85 17.47
CA ALA A 72 -7.73 -4.84 16.75
C ALA A 72 -7.89 -4.75 15.23
N LYS A 73 -9.11 -4.52 14.75
CA LYS A 73 -9.41 -4.27 13.33
C LYS A 73 -8.59 -3.10 12.77
N ASN A 74 -8.39 -2.06 13.57
CA ASN A 74 -7.64 -0.86 13.20
C ASN A 74 -6.14 -0.92 13.58
N GLY A 75 -5.68 -1.99 14.23
CA GLY A 75 -4.29 -2.14 14.65
C GLY A 75 -3.83 -1.23 15.79
N ILE A 76 -4.74 -0.70 16.61
CA ILE A 76 -4.41 0.20 17.72
C ILE A 76 -3.92 -0.62 18.92
N LYS A 77 -2.62 -0.94 18.91
CA LYS A 77 -1.99 -1.82 19.90
C LYS A 77 -2.14 -1.32 21.34
N GLU A 78 -2.05 0.00 21.57
CA GLU A 78 -2.06 0.60 22.90
C GLU A 78 -3.40 0.38 23.60
N ILE A 79 -4.50 0.47 22.83
CA ILE A 79 -5.85 0.21 23.34
C ILE A 79 -6.03 -1.28 23.60
N VAL A 80 -5.57 -2.14 22.67
CA VAL A 80 -5.65 -3.60 22.85
C VAL A 80 -4.91 -4.04 24.12
N GLU A 81 -3.68 -3.56 24.31
CA GLU A 81 -2.89 -3.84 25.52
C GLU A 81 -3.60 -3.35 26.77
N SER A 82 -4.03 -2.08 26.78
CA SER A 82 -4.70 -1.49 27.95
C SER A 82 -5.96 -2.27 28.34
N ILE A 83 -6.77 -2.69 27.36
CA ILE A 83 -7.98 -3.49 27.62
C ILE A 83 -7.60 -4.88 28.15
N LEU A 84 -6.64 -5.57 27.54
CA LEU A 84 -6.26 -6.92 27.95
C LEU A 84 -5.52 -6.96 29.29
N GLU A 85 -4.86 -5.88 29.69
CA GLU A 85 -4.27 -5.73 31.03
C GLU A 85 -5.32 -5.57 32.12
N HIS A 86 -6.38 -4.80 31.89
CA HIS A 86 -7.46 -4.57 32.87
C HIS A 86 -8.54 -5.67 32.83
N PHE A 87 -8.82 -6.21 31.65
CA PHE A 87 -9.87 -7.19 31.39
C PHE A 87 -9.34 -8.34 30.52
N PRO A 88 -8.49 -9.23 31.07
CA PRO A 88 -7.87 -10.31 30.30
C PRO A 88 -8.86 -11.29 29.69
N VAL A 89 -10.05 -11.44 30.29
CA VAL A 89 -11.13 -12.32 29.78
C VAL A 89 -11.67 -11.86 28.42
N ALA A 90 -11.54 -10.56 28.09
CA ALA A 90 -12.01 -9.99 26.84
C ALA A 90 -11.28 -10.58 25.61
N ILE A 91 -10.14 -11.26 25.78
CA ILE A 91 -9.43 -11.93 24.68
C ILE A 91 -10.29 -12.99 23.96
N HIS A 92 -11.32 -13.51 24.66
CA HIS A 92 -12.27 -14.48 24.13
C HIS A 92 -13.51 -13.85 23.47
N ASP A 93 -13.59 -12.52 23.44
CA ASP A 93 -14.65 -11.81 22.73
C ASP A 93 -14.62 -12.17 21.25
N THR A 94 -15.81 -12.30 20.66
CA THR A 94 -15.98 -12.58 19.24
C THR A 94 -17.05 -11.70 18.63
N ASN A 95 -16.86 -11.29 17.39
CA ASN A 95 -17.86 -10.54 16.63
C ASN A 95 -19.00 -11.46 16.12
N SER A 96 -19.92 -10.92 15.33
CA SER A 96 -21.01 -11.71 14.73
C SER A 96 -20.53 -12.79 13.76
N GLU A 97 -19.32 -12.66 13.22
CA GLU A 97 -18.66 -13.65 12.34
C GLU A 97 -17.84 -14.67 13.13
N LYS A 98 -17.95 -14.70 14.47
CA LYS A 98 -17.14 -15.53 15.38
C LYS A 98 -15.63 -15.26 15.29
N LYS A 99 -15.22 -14.12 14.75
CA LYS A 99 -13.81 -13.72 14.70
C LYS A 99 -13.41 -13.12 16.04
N ASN A 100 -12.34 -13.66 16.62
CA ASN A 100 -11.71 -13.12 17.81
C ASN A 100 -10.72 -11.99 17.47
N VAL A 101 -10.13 -11.39 18.50
CA VAL A 101 -9.15 -10.30 18.38
C VAL A 101 -7.98 -10.63 17.43
N LEU A 102 -7.54 -11.90 17.42
CA LEU A 102 -6.39 -12.36 16.64
C LEU A 102 -6.76 -12.58 15.16
N LEU A 103 -7.92 -13.19 14.89
CA LEU A 103 -8.44 -13.37 13.54
C LEU A 103 -8.70 -12.01 12.86
N LEU A 104 -9.23 -11.03 13.61
CA LEU A 104 -9.45 -9.67 13.10
C LEU A 104 -8.14 -8.95 12.80
N ALA A 105 -7.14 -9.05 13.69
CA ALA A 105 -5.82 -8.48 13.45
C ALA A 105 -5.19 -9.05 12.17
N VAL A 106 -5.40 -10.34 11.89
CA VAL A 106 -4.84 -11.00 10.72
C VAL A 106 -5.56 -10.67 9.43
N GLU A 107 -6.88 -10.69 9.45
CA GLU A 107 -7.71 -10.29 8.31
C GLU A 107 -7.39 -8.85 7.87
N ASN A 108 -7.26 -7.94 8.84
CA ASN A 108 -6.97 -6.53 8.61
C ASN A 108 -5.47 -6.25 8.57
N ARG A 109 -4.62 -7.28 8.34
CA ARG A 109 -3.18 -7.15 8.09
C ARG A 109 -2.47 -6.23 9.10
N GLN A 110 -2.52 -6.54 10.39
CA GLN A 110 -1.89 -5.79 11.48
C GLN A 110 -0.70 -6.55 12.09
N PRO A 111 0.52 -6.52 11.49
CA PRO A 111 1.68 -7.30 11.93
C PRO A 111 2.12 -6.97 13.35
N SER A 112 2.22 -5.68 13.68
CA SER A 112 2.69 -5.25 15.00
C SER A 112 1.77 -5.72 16.13
N LEU A 113 0.46 -5.72 15.88
CA LEU A 113 -0.51 -6.23 16.84
C LEU A 113 -0.48 -7.76 16.91
N TYR A 114 -0.36 -8.42 15.75
CA TYR A 114 -0.24 -9.87 15.68
C TYR A 114 0.95 -10.40 16.48
N ASP A 115 2.13 -9.79 16.29
CA ASP A 115 3.35 -10.17 17.00
C ASP A 115 3.21 -9.98 18.52
N LEU A 116 2.54 -8.90 18.93
CA LEU A 116 2.24 -8.60 20.33
C LEU A 116 1.32 -9.65 20.95
N LEU A 117 0.20 -9.96 20.28
CA LEU A 117 -0.76 -10.96 20.75
C LEU A 117 -0.10 -12.34 20.87
N LYS A 118 0.75 -12.70 19.91
CA LYS A 118 1.53 -13.93 19.92
C LYS A 118 2.54 -13.98 21.06
N GLN A 119 3.26 -12.90 21.32
CA GLN A 119 4.29 -12.88 22.35
C GLN A 119 3.70 -12.89 23.77
N LYS A 120 2.68 -12.08 24.03
CA LYS A 120 2.14 -11.87 25.38
C LYS A 120 1.02 -12.83 25.77
N TYR A 121 0.20 -13.26 24.81
CA TYR A 121 -1.08 -13.93 25.08
C TYR A 121 -1.22 -15.24 24.31
N ASN A 122 -0.14 -16.03 24.19
CA ASN A 122 -0.07 -17.32 23.46
C ASN A 122 -1.05 -18.39 24.00
N ASN A 123 -2.35 -18.13 23.85
CA ASN A 123 -3.45 -18.92 24.35
C ASN A 123 -3.96 -19.81 23.23
N GLU A 124 -3.74 -21.13 23.36
CA GLU A 124 -4.06 -22.10 22.32
C GLU A 124 -5.51 -21.95 21.82
N SER A 125 -6.49 -21.71 22.69
CA SER A 125 -7.89 -21.59 22.28
C SER A 125 -8.15 -20.45 21.29
N VAL A 126 -7.45 -19.31 21.44
CA VAL A 126 -7.58 -18.13 20.58
C VAL A 126 -6.88 -18.38 19.23
N PHE A 127 -5.76 -19.09 19.25
CA PHE A 127 -4.98 -19.46 18.06
C PHE A 127 -5.63 -20.57 17.21
N HIS A 128 -6.41 -21.45 17.82
CA HIS A 128 -7.14 -22.54 17.15
C HIS A 128 -8.57 -22.14 16.74
N ALA A 129 -8.97 -20.90 17.01
CA ALA A 129 -10.30 -20.42 16.65
C ALA A 129 -10.50 -20.34 15.13
N VAL A 130 -11.75 -20.52 14.72
CA VAL A 130 -12.22 -20.39 13.34
C VAL A 130 -13.43 -19.47 13.29
N ASP A 131 -13.60 -18.78 12.16
CA ASP A 131 -14.79 -17.97 11.92
C ASP A 131 -16.02 -18.84 11.59
N ILE A 132 -17.15 -18.19 11.28
CA ILE A 132 -18.39 -18.87 10.87
C ILE A 132 -18.25 -19.72 9.58
N GLU A 133 -17.26 -19.42 8.74
CA GLU A 133 -16.98 -20.14 7.49
C GLU A 133 -15.93 -21.24 7.68
N GLY A 134 -15.46 -21.46 8.92
CA GLY A 134 -14.40 -22.41 9.21
C GLY A 134 -13.03 -21.93 8.75
N ASN A 135 -12.88 -20.65 8.42
CA ASN A 135 -11.58 -20.07 8.10
C ASN A 135 -10.79 -19.91 9.39
N ASN A 136 -9.65 -20.61 9.46
CA ASN A 136 -8.65 -20.32 10.47
C ASN A 136 -7.83 -19.07 10.08
N MET A 137 -6.93 -18.67 10.97
CA MET A 137 -6.04 -17.53 10.77
C MET A 137 -5.30 -17.54 9.43
N LEU A 138 -4.82 -18.72 8.98
CA LEU A 138 -4.09 -18.82 7.72
C LEU A 138 -4.98 -18.55 6.50
N HIS A 139 -6.24 -18.97 6.54
CA HIS A 139 -7.21 -18.66 5.49
C HIS A 139 -7.51 -17.16 5.44
N LEU A 140 -7.64 -16.50 6.58
CA LEU A 140 -7.84 -15.05 6.65
C LEU A 140 -6.60 -14.26 6.17
N ALA A 141 -5.40 -14.75 6.48
CA ALA A 141 -4.15 -14.20 5.94
C ALA A 141 -4.04 -14.41 4.43
N ALA A 142 -4.60 -15.52 3.93
CA ALA A 142 -4.61 -15.87 2.51
C ALA A 142 -5.67 -15.14 1.69
N ASN A 143 -6.74 -14.65 2.32
CA ASN A 143 -7.82 -14.00 1.60
C ASN A 143 -7.42 -12.57 1.22
N TYR A 144 -7.28 -12.28 -0.08
CA TYR A 144 -7.09 -10.93 -0.58
C TYR A 144 -8.43 -10.30 -0.94
N ASN A 145 -8.85 -9.33 -0.12
CA ASN A 145 -9.99 -8.49 -0.44
C ASN A 145 -9.54 -7.03 -0.64
N LYS A 146 -9.65 -6.54 -1.88
CA LYS A 146 -9.29 -5.18 -2.26
C LYS A 146 -10.03 -4.10 -1.48
N SER A 147 -11.27 -4.35 -1.05
CA SER A 147 -12.05 -3.37 -0.27
C SER A 147 -11.66 -3.30 1.21
N MET A 148 -10.95 -4.30 1.70
CA MET A 148 -10.56 -4.43 3.11
C MET A 148 -9.04 -4.31 3.32
N ASN A 149 -8.25 -4.21 2.25
CA ASN A 149 -6.80 -4.16 2.37
C ASN A 149 -6.36 -2.82 2.96
N PRO A 150 -5.72 -2.80 4.15
CA PRO A 150 -5.30 -1.55 4.77
C PRO A 150 -4.00 -1.01 4.18
N TRP A 151 -3.20 -1.83 3.48
CA TRP A 151 -1.93 -1.41 2.93
C TRP A 151 -2.12 -0.79 1.55
N ILE A 152 -1.98 0.53 1.46
CA ILE A 152 -1.90 1.23 0.18
C ILE A 152 -0.46 1.11 -0.33
N ILE A 153 -0.15 0.00 -1.01
CA ILE A 153 1.18 -0.23 -1.58
C ILE A 153 1.19 0.20 -3.04
N PRO A 154 2.09 1.10 -3.46
CA PRO A 154 2.14 1.52 -4.85
C PRO A 154 2.60 0.35 -5.74
N GLY A 155 1.74 -0.06 -6.67
CA GLY A 155 2.05 -1.08 -7.66
C GLY A 155 1.67 -2.51 -7.24
N ALA A 156 0.94 -3.19 -8.12
CA ALA A 156 0.40 -4.54 -7.88
C ALA A 156 1.47 -5.58 -7.56
N ALA A 157 2.67 -5.47 -8.15
CA ALA A 157 3.76 -6.40 -7.87
C ALA A 157 4.32 -6.25 -6.45
N LEU A 158 4.43 -5.01 -5.96
CA LEU A 158 4.85 -4.75 -4.59
C LEU A 158 3.77 -5.20 -3.60
N GLN A 159 2.49 -4.92 -3.89
CA GLN A 159 1.39 -5.46 -3.10
C GLN A 159 1.47 -6.98 -3.00
N MET A 160 1.62 -7.70 -4.13
CA MET A 160 1.72 -9.16 -4.15
C MET A 160 2.88 -9.65 -3.27
N LYS A 161 4.04 -9.00 -3.35
CA LYS A 161 5.20 -9.34 -2.52
C LYS A 161 4.91 -9.23 -1.02
N TRP A 162 4.18 -8.20 -0.60
CA TRP A 162 3.80 -8.02 0.79
C TRP A 162 2.73 -9.02 1.24
N GLU A 163 1.77 -9.36 0.38
CA GLU A 163 0.79 -10.41 0.67
C GLU A 163 1.47 -11.77 0.90
N ILE A 164 2.47 -12.13 0.07
CA ILE A 164 3.27 -13.35 0.26
C ILE A 164 3.98 -13.31 1.61
N LYS A 165 4.68 -12.20 1.92
CA LYS A 165 5.37 -12.05 3.21
C LYS A 165 4.42 -12.16 4.39
N TRP A 166 3.23 -11.56 4.30
CA TRP A 166 2.23 -11.63 5.33
C TRP A 166 1.73 -13.07 5.55
N TYR A 167 1.39 -13.76 4.47
CA TYR A 167 0.98 -15.16 4.51
C TYR A 167 2.07 -16.05 5.12
N GLU A 168 3.33 -15.87 4.72
CA GLU A 168 4.48 -16.61 5.27
C GLU A 168 4.71 -16.32 6.75
N HIS A 169 4.58 -15.07 7.18
CA HIS A 169 4.72 -14.66 8.58
C HIS A 169 3.70 -15.35 9.48
N VAL A 170 2.43 -15.35 9.06
CA VAL A 170 1.35 -16.05 9.76
C VAL A 170 1.56 -17.57 9.73
N LYS A 171 1.90 -18.13 8.56
CA LYS A 171 2.14 -19.57 8.39
C LYS A 171 3.26 -20.09 9.29
N SER A 172 4.39 -19.39 9.34
CA SER A 172 5.55 -19.75 10.16
C SER A 172 5.25 -19.71 11.67
N SER A 173 4.22 -18.96 12.04
CA SER A 173 3.79 -18.77 13.42
C SER A 173 2.74 -19.78 13.88
N MET A 174 2.17 -20.57 12.97
CA MET A 174 1.15 -21.55 13.29
C MET A 174 1.76 -22.93 13.62
N PRO A 175 1.16 -23.68 14.57
CA PRO A 175 1.57 -25.05 14.81
C PRO A 175 1.34 -25.92 13.55
N PRO A 176 2.25 -26.88 13.27
CA PRO A 176 2.30 -27.61 11.99
C PRO A 176 1.05 -28.43 11.66
N ASN A 177 0.20 -28.74 12.64
CA ASN A 177 -0.97 -29.61 12.49
C ASN A 177 -2.27 -28.87 12.14
N LEU A 178 -2.22 -27.55 11.89
CA LEU A 178 -3.40 -26.71 11.62
C LEU A 178 -3.70 -26.45 10.14
N MET A 179 -3.08 -27.21 9.24
CA MET A 179 -3.38 -27.21 7.80
C MET A 179 -4.74 -27.88 7.55
N LEU A 180 -5.80 -27.15 7.87
CA LEU A 180 -7.19 -27.58 7.76
C LEU A 180 -7.84 -27.06 6.48
N TYR A 181 -9.00 -27.63 6.16
CA TYR A 181 -9.91 -27.12 5.14
C TYR A 181 -10.97 -26.24 5.80
N ASN A 182 -11.38 -25.17 5.12
CA ASN A 182 -12.55 -24.40 5.54
C ASN A 182 -13.87 -25.12 5.15
N ASN A 183 -15.02 -24.53 5.48
CA ASN A 183 -16.33 -25.13 5.17
C ASN A 183 -16.59 -25.28 3.66
N ALA A 184 -15.85 -24.56 2.81
CA ALA A 184 -15.90 -24.69 1.35
C ALA A 184 -14.97 -25.81 0.83
N GLY A 185 -14.29 -26.56 1.71
CA GLY A 185 -13.38 -27.63 1.33
C GLY A 185 -12.08 -27.13 0.71
N LYS A 186 -11.69 -25.88 0.94
CA LYS A 186 -10.46 -25.28 0.40
C LYS A 186 -9.39 -25.17 1.47
N THR A 187 -8.14 -25.33 1.06
CA THR A 187 -6.97 -25.00 1.88
C THR A 187 -6.67 -23.50 1.81
N ALA A 188 -5.95 -22.97 2.80
CA ALA A 188 -5.51 -21.58 2.78
C ALA A 188 -4.63 -21.25 1.55
N LEU A 189 -3.84 -22.21 1.06
CA LEU A 189 -3.05 -22.02 -0.16
C LEU A 189 -3.93 -21.86 -1.40
N GLU A 190 -4.99 -22.68 -1.52
CA GLU A 190 -5.96 -22.53 -2.62
C GLU A 190 -6.72 -21.21 -2.53
N VAL A 191 -7.06 -20.75 -1.32
CA VAL A 191 -7.67 -19.42 -1.11
C VAL A 191 -6.71 -18.32 -1.57
N PHE A 192 -5.41 -18.42 -1.23
CA PHE A 192 -4.39 -17.47 -1.67
C PHE A 192 -4.29 -17.44 -3.20
N THR A 193 -4.11 -18.59 -3.84
CA THR A 193 -3.98 -18.65 -5.30
C THR A 193 -5.20 -18.09 -6.02
N ASN A 194 -6.42 -18.39 -5.54
CA ASN A 194 -7.65 -17.93 -6.17
C ASN A 194 -7.90 -16.43 -5.95
N THR A 195 -7.69 -15.91 -4.75
CA THR A 195 -8.01 -14.50 -4.43
C THR A 195 -6.96 -13.52 -4.94
N HIS A 196 -5.72 -13.96 -5.13
CA HIS A 196 -4.63 -13.13 -5.66
C HIS A 196 -4.43 -13.23 -7.18
N GLU A 197 -5.27 -13.98 -7.91
CA GLU A 197 -5.09 -14.19 -9.37
C GLU A 197 -4.97 -12.87 -10.15
N GLU A 198 -5.91 -11.95 -9.93
CA GLU A 198 -5.89 -10.64 -10.59
C GLU A 198 -4.64 -9.84 -10.21
N LEU A 199 -4.24 -9.89 -8.93
CA LEU A 199 -3.08 -9.18 -8.43
C LEU A 199 -1.78 -9.69 -9.05
N VAL A 200 -1.66 -11.01 -9.26
CA VAL A 200 -0.53 -11.64 -9.97
C VAL A 200 -0.49 -11.16 -11.42
N GLN A 201 -1.62 -11.16 -12.12
CA GLN A 201 -1.68 -10.69 -13.51
C GLN A 201 -1.31 -9.20 -13.63
N GLN A 202 -1.84 -8.36 -12.74
CA GLN A 202 -1.52 -6.94 -12.70
C GLN A 202 -0.05 -6.70 -12.30
N GLY A 203 0.47 -7.49 -11.36
CA GLY A 203 1.86 -7.47 -10.93
C GLY A 203 2.81 -7.80 -12.08
N GLY A 204 2.50 -8.85 -12.86
CA GLY A 204 3.24 -9.19 -14.07
C GLY A 204 3.23 -8.07 -15.10
N LYS A 205 2.08 -7.45 -15.37
CA LYS A 205 1.97 -6.29 -16.27
C LYS A 205 2.76 -5.08 -15.77
N TRP A 206 2.72 -4.81 -14.46
CA TRP A 206 3.46 -3.71 -13.83
C TRP A 206 4.97 -3.93 -13.97
N LEU A 207 5.47 -5.12 -13.63
CA LEU A 207 6.88 -5.48 -13.77
C LEU A 207 7.35 -5.37 -15.22
N TYR A 208 6.55 -5.85 -16.18
CA TYR A 208 6.85 -5.75 -17.60
C TYR A 208 7.01 -4.28 -18.05
N LYS A 209 6.04 -3.42 -17.73
CA LYS A 209 6.08 -1.99 -18.09
C LYS A 209 7.28 -1.28 -17.46
N THR A 210 7.50 -1.49 -16.16
CA THR A 210 8.61 -0.89 -15.41
C THR A 210 9.96 -1.35 -15.98
N SER A 211 10.09 -2.64 -16.29
CA SER A 211 11.29 -3.18 -16.93
C SER A 211 11.56 -2.52 -18.28
N ASN A 212 10.54 -2.41 -19.15
CA ASN A 212 10.69 -1.80 -20.46
C ASN A 212 11.10 -0.32 -20.39
N SER A 213 10.44 0.48 -19.56
CA SER A 213 10.81 1.89 -19.36
C SER A 213 12.23 2.03 -18.84
N CYS A 214 12.63 1.19 -17.88
CA CYS A 214 13.96 1.24 -17.31
C CYS A 214 15.01 0.82 -18.37
N SER A 215 14.73 -0.18 -19.22
CA SER A 215 15.64 -0.59 -20.30
C SER A 215 15.90 0.53 -21.31
N VAL A 216 14.89 1.34 -21.65
CA VAL A 216 15.06 2.51 -22.52
C VAL A 216 15.97 3.56 -21.85
N VAL A 217 15.74 3.86 -20.57
CA VAL A 217 16.59 4.79 -19.80
C VAL A 217 18.04 4.28 -19.75
N ALA A 218 18.25 2.99 -19.51
CA ALA A 218 19.57 2.39 -19.50
C ALA A 218 20.27 2.48 -20.86
N ALA A 219 19.55 2.25 -21.96
CA ALA A 219 20.08 2.41 -23.31
C ALA A 219 20.49 3.86 -23.62
N LEU A 220 19.71 4.84 -23.16
CA LEU A 220 20.04 6.26 -23.29
C LEU A 220 21.30 6.62 -22.48
N ILE A 221 21.38 6.18 -21.22
CA ILE A 221 22.57 6.40 -20.38
C ILE A 221 23.81 5.78 -21.03
N ALA A 222 23.69 4.54 -21.53
CA ALA A 222 24.78 3.85 -22.20
C ALA A 222 25.22 4.58 -23.48
N THR A 223 24.27 5.11 -24.26
CA THR A 223 24.56 5.87 -25.48
C THR A 223 25.26 7.19 -25.15
N VAL A 224 24.76 7.95 -24.17
CA VAL A 224 25.40 9.20 -23.74
C VAL A 224 26.83 8.91 -23.27
N ALA A 225 26.99 7.94 -22.37
CA ALA A 225 28.32 7.53 -21.88
C ALA A 225 29.26 7.09 -23.01
N PHE A 226 28.76 6.31 -23.98
CA PHE A 226 29.57 5.88 -25.12
C PHE A 226 29.99 7.09 -25.97
N THR A 227 29.04 7.95 -26.35
CA THR A 227 29.33 9.14 -27.18
C THR A 227 30.31 10.09 -26.52
N THR A 228 30.24 10.29 -25.20
CA THR A 228 31.19 11.13 -24.47
C THR A 228 32.59 10.54 -24.52
N THR A 229 32.71 9.22 -24.33
CA THR A 229 34.04 8.56 -24.31
C THR A 229 34.69 8.47 -25.69
N THR A 230 33.90 8.44 -26.76
CA THR A 230 34.43 8.42 -28.13
C THR A 230 34.73 9.82 -28.67
N ASN A 231 34.04 10.85 -28.20
CA ASN A 231 34.20 12.22 -28.68
C ASN A 231 35.17 13.01 -27.80
N VAL A 232 36.47 12.79 -28.01
CA VAL A 232 37.51 13.55 -27.30
C VAL A 232 37.46 15.03 -27.71
N PRO A 233 37.43 15.98 -26.76
CA PRO A 233 37.46 17.41 -27.05
C PRO A 233 38.68 17.79 -27.91
N GLY A 234 38.43 18.40 -29.06
CA GLY A 234 39.47 18.79 -30.01
C GLY A 234 39.65 17.86 -31.22
N GLY A 235 38.94 16.72 -31.27
CA GLY A 235 38.96 15.80 -32.41
C GLY A 235 40.17 14.86 -32.41
N VAL A 236 40.14 13.88 -33.31
CA VAL A 236 41.14 12.81 -33.41
C VAL A 236 41.71 12.79 -34.83
N GLU A 237 43.01 13.07 -34.98
CA GLU A 237 43.74 12.87 -36.24
C GLU A 237 44.65 11.65 -36.11
N LYS A 238 44.53 10.69 -37.04
CA LYS A 238 45.37 9.48 -37.10
C LYS A 238 45.45 8.71 -35.76
N GLY A 239 44.35 8.65 -35.02
CA GLY A 239 44.27 7.96 -33.73
C GLY A 239 44.89 8.72 -32.54
N LYS A 240 45.28 9.99 -32.71
CA LYS A 240 45.78 10.84 -31.63
C LYS A 240 44.87 12.06 -31.43
N PRO A 241 44.58 12.47 -30.18
CA PRO A 241 43.82 13.68 -29.92
C PRO A 241 44.59 14.91 -30.40
N VAL A 242 43.96 15.73 -31.25
CA VAL A 242 44.58 16.88 -31.94
C VAL A 242 45.11 17.94 -30.95
N ARG A 243 44.48 18.08 -29.77
CA ARG A 243 44.89 19.00 -28.68
C ARG A 243 45.51 18.33 -27.45
N GLY A 244 45.99 17.08 -27.56
CA GLY A 244 46.44 16.28 -26.41
C GLY A 244 47.66 16.77 -25.61
N LYS A 245 48.31 17.88 -25.99
CA LYS A 245 49.49 18.44 -25.29
C LYS A 245 49.17 19.63 -24.39
N GLU A 246 47.94 20.14 -24.42
CA GLU A 246 47.54 21.31 -23.66
C GLU A 246 47.07 20.88 -22.26
N LEU A 247 47.59 21.49 -21.20
CA LEU A 247 47.40 21.07 -19.79
C LEU A 247 45.91 20.90 -19.41
N ALA A 248 45.03 21.75 -19.95
CA ALA A 248 43.59 21.65 -19.72
C ALA A 248 42.97 20.36 -20.29
N PHE A 249 43.44 19.89 -21.45
CA PHE A 249 42.93 18.69 -22.12
C PHE A 249 43.49 17.40 -21.50
N GLN A 250 44.71 17.43 -20.94
CA GLN A 250 45.24 16.29 -20.17
C GLN A 250 44.50 16.07 -18.85
N HIS A 251 44.21 17.15 -18.10
CA HIS A 251 43.41 17.04 -16.88
C HIS A 251 42.00 16.51 -17.16
N LEU A 252 41.36 16.99 -18.23
CA LEU A 252 40.07 16.48 -18.69
C LEU A 252 40.14 14.99 -19.06
N TYR A 253 41.15 14.57 -19.84
CA TYR A 253 41.30 13.18 -20.27
C TYR A 253 41.54 12.21 -19.09
N ILE A 254 42.30 12.60 -18.06
CA ILE A 254 42.50 11.78 -16.85
C ILE A 254 41.21 11.69 -16.02
N PHE A 255 40.48 12.80 -15.88
CA PHE A 255 39.17 12.81 -15.23
C PHE A 255 38.16 11.93 -15.99
N GLU A 256 38.23 11.94 -17.31
CA GLU A 256 37.38 11.16 -18.21
C GLU A 256 37.70 9.66 -18.12
N GLN A 257 38.97 9.26 -17.97
CA GLN A 257 39.37 7.86 -17.80
C GLN A 257 38.89 7.27 -16.45
N GLU A 258 38.96 8.02 -15.36
CA GLU A 258 38.43 7.60 -14.06
C GLU A 258 36.88 7.70 -14.02
N GLY A 259 36.31 8.67 -14.72
CA GLY A 259 34.86 8.80 -14.95
C GLY A 259 34.27 7.69 -15.83
N CYS A 260 35.02 7.21 -16.81
CA CYS A 260 34.60 6.17 -17.73
C CYS A 260 34.55 4.80 -17.01
N LYS A 261 35.52 4.51 -16.15
CA LYS A 261 35.49 3.31 -15.28
C LYS A 261 34.26 3.30 -14.38
N THR A 262 33.94 4.43 -13.75
CA THR A 262 32.76 4.55 -12.89
C THR A 262 31.45 4.48 -13.69
N THR A 263 31.40 5.07 -14.88
CA THR A 263 30.21 5.01 -15.75
C THR A 263 29.98 3.60 -16.32
N ILE A 264 31.04 2.92 -16.77
CA ILE A 264 30.98 1.50 -17.18
C ILE A 264 30.56 0.63 -16.00
N PHE A 265 31.09 0.86 -14.80
CA PHE A 265 30.67 0.14 -13.60
C PHE A 265 29.19 0.36 -13.28
N LEU A 266 28.68 1.59 -13.40
CA LEU A 266 27.25 1.90 -13.21
C LEU A 266 26.38 1.21 -14.28
N ILE A 267 26.80 1.20 -15.54
CA ILE A 267 26.09 0.52 -16.64
C ILE A 267 26.09 -1.00 -16.42
N LEU A 268 27.21 -1.59 -16.02
CA LEU A 268 27.32 -3.01 -15.73
C LEU A 268 26.48 -3.41 -14.51
N ASN A 269 26.48 -2.59 -13.46
CA ASN A 269 25.66 -2.83 -12.28
C ASN A 269 24.16 -2.70 -12.62
N GLN A 270 23.80 -1.70 -13.42
CA GLN A 270 22.44 -1.55 -13.91
C GLN A 270 22.01 -2.75 -14.78
N LEU A 271 22.84 -3.18 -15.73
CA LEU A 271 22.61 -4.38 -16.56
C LEU A 271 22.51 -5.66 -15.72
N PHE A 272 23.31 -5.79 -14.67
CA PHE A 272 23.25 -6.92 -13.74
C PHE A 272 21.92 -6.95 -12.98
N ILE A 273 21.46 -5.80 -12.48
CA ILE A 273 20.14 -5.65 -11.86
C ILE A 273 19.04 -6.02 -12.86
N PHE A 274 19.15 -5.61 -14.12
CA PHE A 274 18.21 -5.99 -15.17
C PHE A 274 18.19 -7.48 -15.45
N CYS A 275 19.36 -8.11 -15.58
CA CYS A 275 19.45 -9.55 -15.77
C CYS A 275 18.79 -10.28 -14.59
N HIS A 276 19.02 -9.85 -13.35
CA HIS A 276 18.36 -10.44 -12.19
C HIS A 276 16.84 -10.26 -12.20
N ILE A 277 16.34 -9.09 -12.60
CA ILE A 277 14.89 -8.85 -12.70
C ILE A 277 14.28 -9.69 -13.83
N ILE A 278 14.93 -9.78 -15.00
CA ILE A 278 14.45 -10.59 -16.13
C ILE A 278 14.46 -12.08 -15.79
N ILE A 279 15.52 -12.58 -15.13
CA ILE A 279 15.62 -13.96 -14.65
C ILE A 279 14.50 -14.24 -13.63
N PHE A 280 14.26 -13.33 -12.69
CA PHE A 280 13.20 -13.46 -11.68
C PHE A 280 11.79 -13.48 -12.30
N ILE A 281 11.55 -12.67 -13.33
CA ILE A 281 10.27 -12.66 -14.07
C ILE A 281 10.12 -13.93 -14.91
N SER A 282 11.21 -14.41 -15.53
CA SER A 282 11.19 -15.59 -16.41
C SER A 282 11.00 -16.89 -15.63
N PHE A 283 11.55 -16.98 -14.41
CA PHE A 283 11.36 -18.15 -13.54
C PHE A 283 9.97 -18.21 -12.88
N ASN A 284 9.27 -17.08 -12.73
CA ASN A 284 7.88 -17.06 -12.23
C ASN A 284 6.83 -17.38 -13.29
N ARG A 285 7.24 -17.78 -14.51
CA ARG A 285 6.34 -18.09 -15.63
C ARG A 285 6.12 -19.58 -15.87
N TYR A 286 6.63 -20.46 -15.00
CA TYR A 286 6.44 -21.91 -15.05
C TYR A 286 5.97 -22.47 -13.71
#